data_AF-A0A7V6ZPJ3-F1
#
_entry.id   AF-A0A7V6ZPJ3-F1
#
_cell.length_a   1.000
_cell.length_b   1.000
_cell.length_c   1.000
_cell.angle_alpha   90.00
_cell.angle_beta   90.00
_cell.angle_gamma   90.00
#
_symmetry.space_group_name_H-M   'P 1'
#
loop_
_entity.id
_entity.type
_entity.pdbx_description
1 polymer ?
#
loop_
_entity_poly.entity_id
_entity_poly.type
_entity_poly.pdbx_seq_one_letter_code
_entity_poly.pdbx_strand_id
1 'polypeptide(L)'
;MRKFFLFLTLLCAALVLVGCDNREKLYVLNWEEYINRDVVRRFEEEYNVKVVLDIATSNESMYNKIKNRAGKYDIVIPSDY
;
A
#
# COMPACT_ATOMS: atom_id res chain seq x y z
N MET A 1 13.83 -33.35 -23.16
CA MET A 1 14.26 -32.70 -21.89
C MET A 1 14.77 -31.26 -22.07
N ARG A 2 15.71 -30.95 -22.99
CA ARG A 2 16.16 -29.56 -23.26
C ARG A 2 15.05 -28.55 -23.61
N LYS A 3 14.06 -28.95 -24.41
CA LYS A 3 12.93 -28.10 -24.80
C LYS A 3 11.98 -27.78 -23.63
N PHE A 4 11.86 -28.69 -22.66
CA PHE A 4 11.04 -28.50 -21.47
C PHE A 4 11.67 -27.49 -20.51
N PHE A 5 13.00 -27.59 -20.32
CA PHE A 5 13.76 -26.61 -19.54
C PHE A 5 13.69 -25.19 -20.14
N LEU A 6 13.80 -25.08 -21.47
CA LEU A 6 13.66 -23.80 -22.18
C LEU A 6 12.26 -23.18 -22.01
N PHE A 7 11.20 -24.00 -22.08
CA PHE A 7 9.83 -23.54 -21.82
C PHE A 7 9.64 -23.06 -20.38
N LEU A 8 10.18 -23.80 -19.40
CA LEU A 8 10.07 -23.45 -17.99
C LEU A 8 10.77 -22.12 -17.66
N THR A 9 11.95 -21.90 -18.25
CA THR A 9 12.69 -20.63 -18.11
C THR A 9 11.96 -19.45 -18.76
N LEU A 10 11.31 -19.66 -19.92
CA LEU A 10 10.56 -18.61 -20.60
C LEU A 10 9.30 -18.20 -19.81
N LEU A 11 8.63 -19.19 -19.20
CA LEU A 11 7.46 -18.99 -18.35
C LEU A 11 7.81 -18.21 -17.08
N CYS A 12 8.93 -18.55 -16.42
CA CYS A 12 9.44 -17.78 -15.28
C CYS A 12 9.78 -16.33 -15.66
N ALA A 13 10.39 -16.09 -16.83
CA ALA A 13 10.72 -14.75 -17.28
C ALA A 13 9.46 -13.89 -17.55
N ALA A 14 8.40 -14.48 -18.08
CA ALA A 14 7.13 -13.79 -18.31
C ALA A 14 6.44 -13.36 -16.98
N LEU A 15 6.54 -14.17 -15.93
CA LEU A 15 5.96 -13.86 -14.61
C LEU A 15 6.63 -12.65 -13.94
N VAL A 16 7.92 -12.41 -14.20
CA VAL A 16 8.66 -11.25 -13.64
C VAL A 16 8.12 -9.92 -14.18
N LEU A 17 7.54 -9.91 -15.39
CA LEU A 17 7.05 -8.68 -16.04
C LEU A 17 5.69 -8.20 -15.52
N VAL A 18 4.94 -9.03 -14.78
CA VAL A 18 3.57 -8.70 -14.31
C VAL A 18 3.58 -8.06 -12.91
N GLY A 19 4.72 -8.00 -12.23
CA GLY A 19 4.83 -7.55 -10.83
C GLY A 19 4.96 -6.03 -10.61
N CYS A 20 5.09 -5.21 -11.66
CA CYS A 20 5.25 -3.76 -11.51
C CYS A 20 3.90 -3.04 -11.37
N ASP A 21 3.59 -2.59 -10.15
CA ASP A 21 2.47 -1.68 -9.86
C ASP A 21 2.95 -0.22 -10.03
N ASN A 22 2.61 0.39 -11.18
CA ASN A 22 3.01 1.76 -11.54
C ASN A 22 2.06 2.83 -10.98
N ARG A 23 1.08 2.47 -10.14
CA ARG A 23 0.16 3.42 -9.55
C ARG A 23 0.87 4.34 -8.56
N GLU A 24 0.49 5.62 -8.59
CA GLU A 24 0.94 6.59 -7.58
C GLU A 24 0.48 6.16 -6.20
N LYS A 25 1.30 6.42 -5.18
CA LYS A 25 1.04 5.98 -3.81
C LYS A 25 0.51 7.13 -2.97
N LEU A 26 -0.62 6.90 -2.31
CA LEU A 26 -1.18 7.79 -1.30
C LEU A 26 -0.93 7.17 0.08
N TYR A 27 -0.13 7.84 0.90
CA TYR A 27 0.23 7.37 2.23
C TYR A 27 -0.71 7.96 3.28
N VAL A 28 -1.46 7.08 3.96
CA VAL A 28 -2.51 7.47 4.90
C VAL A 28 -2.23 6.86 6.27
N LEU A 29 -2.21 7.70 7.30
CA LEU A 29 -2.14 7.30 8.71
C LEU A 29 -3.51 7.49 9.36
N ASN A 30 -4.13 6.39 9.80
CA ASN A 30 -5.47 6.40 10.41
C ASN A 30 -5.60 5.37 11.56
N TRP A 31 -6.77 5.32 12.16
CA TRP A 31 -7.20 4.33 13.15
C TRP A 31 -7.77 3.08 12.47
N GLU A 32 -7.63 1.91 13.09
CA GLU A 32 -8.07 0.63 12.51
C GLU A 32 -9.59 0.60 12.26
N GLU A 33 -10.35 1.04 13.25
CA GLU A 33 -11.81 0.97 13.25
C GLU A 33 -12.47 1.99 12.30
N TYR A 34 -11.71 2.97 11.81
CA TYR A 34 -12.24 4.10 11.03
C TYR A 34 -12.12 3.91 9.52
N ILE A 35 -11.63 2.76 9.04
CA ILE A 35 -11.40 2.55 7.61
C ILE A 35 -11.91 1.21 7.09
N ASN A 36 -12.86 1.28 6.15
CA ASN A 36 -13.39 0.11 5.46
C ASN A 36 -12.52 -0.23 4.23
N ARG A 37 -12.01 -1.46 4.17
CA ARG A 37 -11.12 -1.94 3.10
C ARG A 37 -11.78 -1.98 1.72
N ASP A 38 -13.09 -2.20 1.64
CA ASP A 38 -13.81 -2.16 0.37
C ASP A 38 -13.91 -0.75 -0.20
N VAL A 39 -14.04 0.25 0.67
CA VAL A 39 -14.02 1.66 0.26
C VAL A 39 -12.64 2.03 -0.28
N VAL A 40 -11.57 1.59 0.39
CA VAL A 40 -10.19 1.79 -0.06
C VAL A 40 -9.97 1.14 -1.42
N ARG A 41 -10.41 -0.10 -1.62
CA ARG A 41 -10.28 -0.80 -2.90
C ARG A 41 -11.00 -0.04 -4.03
N ARG A 42 -12.24 0.40 -3.81
CA ARG A 42 -12.98 1.18 -4.80
C ARG A 42 -12.29 2.51 -5.12
N PHE A 43 -11.74 3.18 -4.11
CA PHE A 43 -10.96 4.41 -4.29
C PHE A 43 -9.70 4.17 -5.12
N GLU A 44 -8.95 3.10 -4.83
CA GLU A 44 -7.78 2.72 -5.62
C GLU A 44 -8.11 2.45 -7.10
N GLU A 45 -9.24 1.78 -7.35
CA GLU A 45 -9.75 1.48 -8.70
C GLU A 45 -10.21 2.74 -9.44
N GLU A 46 -10.99 3.60 -8.78
CA GLU A 46 -11.57 4.82 -9.36
C GLU A 46 -10.48 5.84 -9.75
N TYR A 47 -9.48 6.03 -8.87
CA TYR A 47 -8.46 7.05 -9.06
C TYR A 47 -7.14 6.50 -9.61
N ASN A 48 -7.05 5.19 -9.87
CA ASN A 48 -5.83 4.51 -10.32
C ASN A 48 -4.61 4.81 -9.43
N VAL A 49 -4.81 4.76 -8.11
CA VAL A 49 -3.79 4.97 -7.09
C VAL A 49 -3.65 3.73 -6.20
N LYS A 50 -2.60 3.69 -5.39
CA LYS A 50 -2.40 2.69 -4.34
C LYS A 50 -2.42 3.38 -2.98
N VAL A 51 -3.34 3.00 -2.11
CA VAL A 51 -3.41 3.53 -0.74
C VAL A 51 -2.53 2.68 0.17
N VAL A 52 -1.50 3.30 0.72
CA VAL A 52 -0.63 2.68 1.73
C VAL A 52 -1.14 3.10 3.10
N LEU A 53 -1.89 2.19 3.74
CA LEU A 53 -2.45 2.41 5.06
C LEU A 53 -1.47 2.03 6.17
N ASP A 54 -1.16 2.99 7.02
CA ASP A 54 -0.55 2.78 8.32
C ASP A 54 -1.61 2.99 9.40
N ILE A 55 -1.65 2.07 10.37
CA ILE A 55 -2.63 2.10 11.46
C ILE A 55 -1.95 2.52 12.76
N ALA A 56 -2.62 3.37 13.54
CA ALA A 56 -2.28 3.71 14.91
C ALA A 56 -3.32 3.14 15.89
N THR A 57 -2.87 2.77 17.08
CA THR A 57 -3.70 2.20 18.16
C THR A 57 -3.82 3.11 19.38
N SER A 58 -3.03 4.19 19.43
CA SER A 58 -3.12 5.24 20.45
C SER A 58 -2.60 6.57 19.89
N ASN A 59 -2.91 7.67 20.56
CA ASN A 59 -2.39 9.00 20.23
C ASN A 59 -0.86 9.05 20.28
N GLU A 60 -0.24 8.42 21.28
CA GLU A 60 1.22 8.34 21.42
C GLU A 60 1.84 7.55 20.26
N SER A 61 1.20 6.45 19.85
CA SER A 61 1.64 5.65 18.70
C SER A 61 1.56 6.47 17.40
N MET A 62 0.46 7.20 17.19
CA MET A 62 0.30 8.09 16.05
C MET A 62 1.36 9.19 16.05
N TYR A 63 1.54 9.88 17.17
CA TYR A 63 2.55 10.93 17.32
C TYR A 63 3.96 10.40 17.01
N ASN A 64 4.32 9.23 17.54
CA ASN A 64 5.61 8.60 17.27
C ASN A 64 5.77 8.25 15.78
N LYS A 65 4.71 7.76 15.12
CA LYS A 65 4.72 7.50 13.67
C LYS A 65 4.95 8.77 12.86
N ILE A 66 4.26 9.85 13.17
CA ILE A 66 4.43 11.15 12.50
C ILE A 66 5.86 11.68 12.74
N LYS A 67 6.32 11.66 13.99
CA LYS A 67 7.64 12.17 14.37
C LYS A 67 8.78 11.39 13.71
N ASN A 68 8.71 10.05 13.72
CA ASN A 68 9.77 9.20 13.19
C ASN A 68 9.68 9.01 11.66
N ARG A 69 8.51 9.27 11.06
CA ARG A 69 8.30 9.21 9.60
C ARG A 69 7.81 10.57 9.06
N ALA A 70 8.38 11.65 9.57
CA ALA A 70 7.99 13.01 9.19
C ALA A 70 8.09 13.20 7.66
N GLY A 71 7.02 13.71 7.06
CA GLY A 71 6.93 13.91 5.60
C GLY A 71 6.69 12.65 4.77
N LYS A 72 6.33 11.52 5.38
CA LYS A 72 5.99 10.27 4.67
C LYS A 72 4.49 10.01 4.52
N TYR A 73 3.65 10.76 5.21
CA TYR A 73 2.19 10.64 5.09
C TYR A 73 1.64 11.86 4.38
N ASP A 74 0.76 11.62 3.41
CA ASP A 74 0.03 12.66 2.69
C ASP A 74 -1.22 13.07 3.48
N ILE A 75 -1.83 12.12 4.20
CA ILE A 75 -3.02 12.31 5.03
C ILE A 75 -2.81 11.68 6.39
N VAL A 76 -3.15 12.42 7.44
CA VAL A 76 -3.15 11.95 8.83
C VAL A 76 -4.48 12.35 9.47
N ILE A 77 -5.09 11.46 10.23
CA ILE A 77 -6.37 11.69 10.91
C ILE A 77 -6.15 11.62 12.44
N PRO A 78 -5.62 12.69 13.05
CA PRO A 78 -5.38 12.73 14.49
C PRO A 78 -6.68 12.85 15.28
N SER A 79 -6.63 12.38 16.54
CA SER A 79 -7.63 12.73 17.55
C SER A 79 -7.43 14.20 17.96
N ASP A 80 -8.52 14.89 18.26
CA ASP A 80 -8.52 16.20 18.91
C ASP A 80 -8.47 16.11 20.45
N TYR A 81 -8.66 14.90 20.98
CA TYR A 81 -8.59 14.53 22.40
C TYR A 81 -7.18 14.17 22.86
#